data_AF-A0AAE6YZE7-F1
#
_entry.id   AF-A0AAE6YZE7-F1
#
_cell.length_a   1.000
_cell.length_b   1.000
_cell.length_c   1.000
_cell.angle_alpha   90.00
_cell.angle_beta   90.00
_cell.angle_gamma   90.00
#
_symmetry.space_group_name_H-M   'P 1'
#
loop_
_entity.id
_entity.type
_entity.pdbx_description
1 polymer ?
#
loop_
_entity_poly.entity_id
_entity_poly.type
_entity_poly.pdbx_seq_one_letter_code
_entity_poly.pdbx_strand_id
1 'polypeptide(L)'
;MQKKTRNLLLLLTSSLFSLGLLSSAQAAQHIVIDNGNSALSKEAARQSSEDWNETRTLRNKVNKHLEKRVDKADRDFDKADMAEALEEKCKASSNFNAYWEPSSSRCLDRRSGRPVTP
;
A
#
# COMPACT_ATOMS: atom_id res chain seq x y z
N MET A 1 51.41 55.59 -6.97
CA MET A 1 50.13 55.70 -6.23
C MET A 1 48.91 55.08 -6.94
N GLN A 2 49.08 54.33 -8.04
CA GLN A 2 47.98 53.86 -8.92
C GLN A 2 47.24 52.58 -8.47
N LYS A 3 47.75 51.82 -7.48
CA LYS A 3 47.15 50.53 -7.08
C LYS A 3 45.97 50.68 -6.10
N LYS A 4 46.00 51.70 -5.22
CA LYS A 4 44.93 51.93 -4.23
C LYS A 4 43.65 52.50 -4.85
N THR A 5 43.78 53.36 -5.86
CA THR A 5 42.64 53.93 -6.60
C THR A 5 41.89 52.88 -7.42
N ARG A 6 42.60 51.89 -7.99
CA ARG A 6 41.97 50.79 -8.75
C ARG A 6 41.16 49.85 -7.86
N ASN A 7 41.63 49.56 -6.65
CA ASN A 7 40.89 48.73 -5.69
C ASN A 7 39.69 49.47 -5.09
N LEU A 8 39.80 50.78 -4.88
CA LEU A 8 38.67 51.60 -4.41
C LEU A 8 37.56 51.70 -5.47
N LEU A 9 37.93 51.85 -6.75
CA LEU A 9 36.98 51.90 -7.86
C LEU A 9 36.23 50.57 -8.05
N LEU A 10 36.93 49.45 -7.91
CA LEU A 10 36.32 48.11 -8.00
C LEU A 10 35.33 47.82 -6.86
N LEU A 11 35.59 48.33 -5.65
CA LEU A 11 34.69 48.18 -4.50
C LEU A 11 33.45 49.08 -4.58
N LEU A 12 33.56 50.26 -5.19
CA LEU A 12 32.43 51.18 -5.40
C LEU A 12 31.49 50.73 -6.53
N THR A 13 31.98 50.01 -7.53
CA THR A 13 31.13 49.46 -8.61
C THR A 13 30.33 48.23 -8.20
N SER A 14 30.78 47.48 -7.18
CA SER A 14 30.02 46.32 -6.68
C SER A 14 28.80 46.67 -5.85
N SER A 15 28.75 47.85 -5.21
CA SER A 15 27.62 48.27 -4.38
C SER A 15 26.45 48.89 -5.16
N LEU A 16 26.68 49.33 -6.40
CA LEU A 16 25.64 49.97 -7.24
C LEU A 16 24.84 48.97 -8.09
N PHE A 17 25.29 47.71 -8.20
CA PHE A 17 24.59 46.66 -8.96
C PHE A 17 23.50 45.95 -8.16
N SER A 18 23.33 46.28 -6.87
CA SER A 18 22.37 45.60 -5.97
C SER A 18 20.97 46.21 -5.96
N LEU A 19 20.71 47.30 -6.69
CA LEU A 19 19.47 48.09 -6.58
C LEU A 19 18.54 48.05 -7.80
N GLY A 20 18.88 47.33 -8.86
CA GLY A 20 18.00 47.18 -10.01
C GLY A 20 17.76 45.70 -10.27
N LEU A 21 16.65 45.14 -9.77
CA LEU A 21 15.96 43.95 -10.31
C LEU A 21 14.75 43.55 -9.42
N LEU A 22 13.94 44.52 -8.95
CA LEU A 22 12.59 44.23 -8.45
C LEU A 22 11.55 45.00 -9.26
N SER A 23 11.43 44.63 -10.54
CA SER A 23 10.14 44.68 -11.21
C SER A 23 9.59 43.27 -11.24
N SER A 24 9.00 42.83 -10.12
CA SER A 24 8.03 41.74 -10.18
C SER A 24 6.81 42.31 -10.90
N ALA A 25 6.77 42.17 -12.23
CA ALA A 25 5.50 42.23 -12.93
C ALA A 25 4.66 41.09 -12.34
N GLN A 26 3.82 41.39 -11.34
CA GLN A 26 2.81 40.45 -10.89
C GLN A 26 1.87 40.24 -12.06
N ALA A 27 2.16 39.22 -12.87
CA ALA A 27 1.18 38.61 -13.74
C ALA A 27 0.01 38.25 -12.82
N ALA A 28 -1.08 38.99 -12.93
CA ALA A 28 -2.30 38.70 -12.21
C ALA A 28 -2.67 37.26 -12.53
N GLN A 29 -2.37 36.34 -11.60
CA GLN A 29 -2.77 34.95 -11.72
C GLN A 29 -4.27 34.92 -11.52
N HIS A 30 -5.02 35.12 -12.60
CA HIS A 30 -6.46 34.95 -12.55
C HIS A 30 -6.73 33.45 -12.38
N ILE A 31 -7.44 33.13 -11.31
CA ILE A 31 -7.88 31.76 -11.04
C ILE A 31 -9.20 31.61 -11.78
N VAL A 32 -9.19 30.91 -12.91
CA VAL A 32 -10.44 30.47 -13.56
C VAL A 32 -11.00 29.33 -12.72
N ILE A 33 -11.99 29.65 -11.89
CA ILE A 33 -12.79 28.63 -11.21
C ILE A 33 -13.81 28.17 -12.25
N ASP A 34 -13.43 27.19 -13.09
CA ASP A 34 -14.38 26.51 -13.98
C ASP A 34 -15.26 25.59 -13.11
N ASN A 35 -16.57 25.79 -13.16
CA ASN A 35 -17.56 25.07 -12.36
C ASN A 35 -17.73 23.59 -12.81
N GLY A 36 -16.77 23.04 -13.56
CA GLY A 36 -16.74 21.64 -14.01
C GLY A 36 -17.88 21.24 -14.95
N ASN A 37 -18.69 22.19 -15.44
CA ASN A 37 -19.89 21.93 -16.26
C ASN A 37 -19.71 22.40 -17.72
N SER A 38 -18.47 22.67 -18.14
CA SER A 38 -18.16 22.99 -19.53
C SER A 38 -18.40 21.79 -20.46
N ALA A 39 -18.61 22.04 -21.75
CA ALA A 39 -18.78 20.95 -22.72
C ALA A 39 -17.55 20.01 -22.76
N LEU A 40 -16.36 20.59 -22.57
CA LEU A 40 -15.09 19.86 -22.50
C LEU A 40 -15.04 18.92 -21.28
N SER A 41 -15.42 19.38 -20.09
CA SER A 41 -15.39 18.56 -18.88
C SER A 41 -16.38 17.39 -18.94
N LYS A 42 -17.55 17.59 -19.55
CA LYS A 42 -18.54 16.51 -19.80
C LYS A 42 -17.98 15.43 -20.72
N GLU A 43 -17.33 15.84 -21.80
CA GLU A 43 -16.75 14.92 -22.76
C GLU A 43 -15.57 14.15 -22.16
N ALA A 44 -14.72 14.82 -21.37
CA ALA A 44 -13.65 14.17 -20.61
C ALA A 44 -14.21 13.15 -19.59
N ALA A 45 -15.31 13.47 -18.90
CA ALA A 45 -15.97 12.54 -17.99
C ALA A 45 -16.57 11.32 -18.71
N ARG A 46 -17.12 11.53 -19.92
CA ARG A 46 -17.62 10.44 -20.77
C ARG A 46 -16.49 9.49 -21.18
N GLN A 47 -15.38 10.02 -21.67
CA GLN A 47 -14.19 9.22 -22.04
C GLN A 47 -13.64 8.45 -20.83
N SER A 48 -13.48 9.11 -19.69
CA SER A 48 -13.03 8.45 -18.46
C SER A 48 -13.99 7.34 -18.00
N SER A 49 -15.30 7.52 -18.19
CA SER A 49 -16.29 6.49 -17.89
C SER A 49 -16.17 5.28 -18.82
N GLU A 50 -15.90 5.51 -20.11
CA GLU A 50 -15.64 4.45 -21.10
C GLU A 50 -14.36 3.68 -20.77
N ASP A 51 -13.26 4.38 -20.54
CA ASP A 51 -11.97 3.79 -20.12
C ASP A 51 -12.12 2.99 -18.82
N TRP A 52 -12.86 3.53 -17.85
CA TRP A 52 -13.21 2.79 -16.65
C TRP A 52 -13.97 1.53 -17.05
N ASN A 53 -15.06 1.62 -17.81
CA ASN A 53 -15.88 0.47 -18.17
C ASN A 53 -15.10 -0.64 -18.91
N GLU A 54 -14.15 -0.30 -19.78
CA GLU A 54 -13.27 -1.26 -20.47
C GLU A 54 -12.50 -2.15 -19.48
N THR A 55 -12.05 -1.58 -18.36
CA THR A 55 -11.29 -2.31 -17.33
C THR A 55 -12.17 -3.06 -16.32
N ARG A 56 -13.50 -2.96 -16.41
CA ARG A 56 -14.44 -3.56 -15.43
C ARG A 56 -14.22 -5.05 -15.23
N THR A 57 -13.99 -5.77 -16.31
CA THR A 57 -13.78 -7.23 -16.27
C THR A 57 -12.52 -7.60 -15.51
N LEU A 58 -11.42 -6.87 -15.72
CA LEU A 58 -10.16 -7.11 -15.02
C LEU A 58 -10.30 -6.79 -13.53
N ARG A 59 -10.91 -5.65 -13.18
CA ARG A 59 -11.18 -5.28 -11.79
C ARG A 59 -12.03 -6.31 -11.07
N ASN A 60 -13.09 -6.82 -11.71
CA ASN A 60 -13.90 -7.90 -11.15
C ASN A 60 -13.10 -9.20 -10.95
N LYS A 61 -12.21 -9.56 -11.87
CA LYS A 61 -11.34 -10.73 -11.71
C LYS A 61 -10.38 -10.55 -10.53
N VAL A 62 -9.73 -9.39 -10.42
CA VAL A 62 -8.83 -9.08 -9.30
C VAL A 62 -9.57 -9.20 -7.98
N ASN A 63 -10.76 -8.59 -7.86
CA ASN A 63 -11.56 -8.68 -6.64
C ASN A 63 -11.91 -10.13 -6.29
N LYS A 64 -12.38 -10.93 -7.26
CA LYS A 64 -12.67 -12.36 -7.04
C LYS A 64 -11.45 -13.17 -6.64
N HIS A 65 -10.27 -12.84 -7.18
CA HIS A 65 -9.03 -13.49 -6.76
C HIS A 65 -8.65 -13.11 -5.34
N LEU A 66 -8.84 -11.85 -4.95
CA LEU A 66 -8.59 -11.39 -3.58
C LEU A 66 -9.53 -12.06 -2.59
N GLU A 67 -10.83 -12.09 -2.87
CA GLU A 67 -11.84 -12.81 -2.08
C GLU A 67 -11.41 -14.26 -1.84
N LYS A 68 -11.09 -15.00 -2.90
CA LYS A 68 -10.63 -16.39 -2.78
C LYS A 68 -9.37 -16.56 -1.93
N ARG A 69 -8.43 -15.60 -1.97
CA ARG A 69 -7.22 -15.65 -1.15
C ARG A 69 -7.53 -15.42 0.32
N VAL A 70 -8.42 -14.47 0.61
CA VAL A 70 -8.91 -14.22 1.96
C VAL A 70 -9.64 -15.46 2.48
N ASP A 71 -10.59 -16.01 1.73
CA ASP A 71 -11.31 -17.23 2.12
C ASP A 71 -10.37 -18.42 2.35
N LYS A 72 -9.26 -18.50 1.59
CA LYS A 72 -8.25 -19.54 1.80
C LYS A 72 -7.49 -19.31 3.11
N ALA A 73 -7.09 -18.06 3.38
CA ALA A 73 -6.41 -17.72 4.61
C ALA A 73 -7.30 -18.04 5.82
N ASP A 74 -8.58 -17.66 5.78
CA ASP A 74 -9.54 -17.93 6.85
C ASP A 74 -9.68 -19.44 7.11
N ARG A 75 -9.82 -20.25 6.04
CA ARG A 75 -9.84 -21.73 6.19
C ARG A 75 -8.55 -22.31 6.75
N ASP A 76 -7.40 -21.69 6.47
CA ASP A 76 -6.12 -22.16 6.99
C ASP A 76 -5.97 -21.78 8.47
N PHE A 77 -6.47 -20.61 8.89
CA PHE A 77 -6.59 -20.24 10.30
C PHE A 77 -7.53 -21.16 11.06
N ASP A 78 -8.74 -21.42 10.53
CA ASP A 78 -9.70 -22.35 11.15
C ASP A 78 -9.09 -23.74 11.38
N LYS A 79 -8.29 -24.24 10.43
CA LYS A 79 -7.59 -25.53 10.57
C LYS A 79 -6.52 -25.50 11.65
N ALA A 80 -5.79 -24.39 11.77
CA ALA A 80 -4.78 -24.22 12.81
C ALA A 80 -5.43 -24.20 14.20
N ASP A 81 -6.50 -23.42 14.36
CA ASP A 81 -7.27 -23.35 15.62
C ASP A 81 -7.85 -24.72 15.99
N MET A 82 -8.39 -25.45 15.00
CA MET A 82 -8.89 -26.82 15.22
C MET A 82 -7.78 -27.81 15.57
N ALA A 83 -6.58 -27.64 15.01
CA ALA A 83 -5.43 -28.47 15.34
C ALA A 83 -4.96 -28.24 16.78
N GLU A 84 -4.90 -26.98 17.23
CA GLU A 84 -4.59 -26.64 18.62
C GLU A 84 -5.62 -27.23 19.59
N ALA A 85 -6.92 -27.05 19.30
CA ALA A 85 -7.98 -27.65 20.09
C ALA A 85 -7.91 -29.19 20.13
N LEU A 86 -7.44 -29.83 19.05
CA LEU A 86 -7.25 -31.27 18.99
C LEU A 86 -6.01 -31.72 19.79
N GLU A 87 -4.94 -30.93 19.77
CA GLU A 87 -3.74 -31.13 20.59
C GLU A 87 -4.08 -31.11 22.07
N GLU A 88 -4.85 -30.11 22.50
CA GLU A 88 -5.31 -30.00 23.89
C GLU A 88 -6.12 -31.23 24.33
N LYS A 89 -7.06 -31.68 23.49
CA LYS A 89 -7.84 -32.90 23.76
C LYS A 89 -6.96 -34.15 23.83
N CYS A 90 -6.01 -34.29 22.90
CA CYS A 90 -5.08 -35.42 22.89
C CYS A 90 -4.24 -35.47 24.17
N LYS A 91 -3.76 -34.31 24.66
CA LYS A 91 -3.01 -34.20 25.92
C LYS A 91 -3.89 -34.43 27.16
N ALA A 92 -5.17 -34.09 27.09
CA ALA A 92 -6.14 -34.35 28.15
C ALA A 92 -6.68 -35.79 28.17
N SER A 93 -6.38 -36.59 27.13
CA SER A 93 -6.88 -37.96 27.00
C SER A 93 -6.37 -38.86 28.13
N SER A 94 -7.21 -39.78 28.57
CA SER A 94 -6.84 -40.81 29.56
C SER A 94 -6.01 -41.95 28.95
N ASN A 95 -5.81 -41.96 27.63
CA ASN A 95 -5.00 -42.97 26.95
C ASN A 95 -3.50 -42.66 27.11
N PHE A 96 -2.81 -43.44 27.94
CA PHE A 96 -1.37 -43.29 28.20
C PHE A 96 -0.47 -43.45 26.97
N ASN A 97 -0.94 -44.11 25.91
CA ASN A 97 -0.19 -44.30 24.67
C ASN A 97 -0.47 -43.21 23.63
N ALA A 98 -1.44 -42.32 23.86
CA ALA A 98 -1.71 -41.22 22.95
C ALA A 98 -0.56 -40.20 22.99
N TYR A 99 -0.15 -39.73 21.82
CA TYR A 99 0.76 -38.61 21.69
C TYR A 99 0.33 -37.74 20.50
N TRP A 100 0.61 -36.45 20.62
CA TRP A 100 0.40 -35.48 19.55
C TRP A 100 1.59 -35.46 18.60
N GLU A 101 1.32 -35.59 17.30
CA GLU A 101 2.32 -35.43 16.25
C GLU A 101 2.17 -34.05 15.57
N PRO A 102 3.11 -33.10 15.77
CA PRO A 102 3.00 -31.75 15.23
C PRO A 102 3.04 -31.67 13.69
N SER A 103 3.79 -32.58 13.05
CA SER A 103 3.95 -32.59 11.59
C SER A 103 2.65 -32.92 10.84
N SER A 104 1.80 -33.77 11.42
CA SER A 104 0.53 -34.19 10.83
C SER A 104 -0.68 -33.55 11.50
N SER A 105 -0.50 -32.92 12.66
CA SER A 105 -1.57 -32.39 13.52
C SER A 105 -2.58 -33.49 13.91
N ARG A 106 -2.08 -34.65 14.34
CA ARG A 106 -2.92 -35.80 14.71
C ARG A 106 -2.53 -36.37 16.07
N CYS A 107 -3.54 -36.88 16.77
CA CYS A 107 -3.36 -37.71 17.95
C CYS A 107 -3.14 -39.17 17.50
N LEU A 108 -1.96 -39.72 17.77
CA LEU A 108 -1.58 -41.07 17.35
C LEU A 108 -1.22 -41.94 18.57
N ASP A 109 -1.35 -43.25 18.43
CA ASP A 109 -0.88 -44.22 19.42
C ASP A 109 0.59 -44.53 19.18
N ARG A 110 1.44 -44.39 20.22
CA ARG A 110 2.89 -44.63 20.16
C ARG A 110 3.26 -46.03 19.70
N ARG A 111 2.43 -47.05 19.97
CA ARG A 111 2.73 -48.44 19.63
C ARG A 111 2.33 -48.80 18.21
N SER A 112 1.18 -48.31 17.76
CA SER A 112 0.58 -48.72 16.49
C SER A 112 0.71 -47.67 15.39
N GLY A 113 1.01 -46.41 15.74
CA GLY A 113 0.98 -45.27 14.83
C GLY A 113 -0.42 -44.93 14.29
N ARG A 114 -1.48 -45.57 14.82
CA ARG A 114 -2.85 -45.38 14.36
C ARG A 114 -3.46 -44.12 14.98
N PRO A 115 -4.39 -43.44 14.28
CA PRO A 115 -5.16 -42.35 14.85
C PRO A 115 -5.93 -42.83 16.08
N VAL A 116 -5.79 -42.10 17.17
CA VAL A 116 -6.58 -42.28 18.38
C VAL A 116 -7.59 -41.15 18.45
N THR A 117 -8.80 -41.47 18.88
CA THR A 117 -9.79 -40.44 19.20
C THR A 117 -9.27 -39.66 20.40
N PRO A 118 -9.03 -38.35 20.27
CA PRO A 118 -8.60 -37.52 21.38
C PRO A 118 -9.73 -37.30 22.38
#